data_AF-A0A804LYS2-F1
#
_entry.id   AF-A0A804LYS2-F1
#
_cell.length_a   1.000
_cell.length_b   1.000
_cell.length_c   1.000
_cell.angle_alpha   90.00
_cell.angle_beta   90.00
_cell.angle_gamma   90.00
#
_symmetry.space_group_name_H-M   'P 1'
#
loop_
_entity.id
_entity.type
_entity.pdbx_description
1 polymer ?
#
loop_
_entity_poly.entity_id
_entity_poly.type
_entity_poly.pdbx_seq_one_letter_code
_entity_poly.pdbx_strand_id
1 'polypeptide(L)'
;MEILCDNCPTGGVGVYNPGFWGMNIEEGKAYNLVMFVKSPETTDLTVSLKSSNGLQNLASATVTLVSFSRYQDKRKYLVSHNI
;
A
#
# COMPACT_ATOMS: atom_id res chain seq x y z
N MET A 1 -9.69 -10.46 -0.91
CA MET A 1 -8.83 -10.51 -2.11
C MET A 1 -7.52 -11.13 -1.70
N GLU A 2 -7.03 -12.10 -2.46
CA GLU A 2 -5.76 -12.77 -2.21
C GLU A 2 -4.73 -12.26 -3.22
N ILE A 3 -3.50 -12.05 -2.76
CA ILE A 3 -2.36 -11.66 -3.60
C ILE A 3 -1.37 -12.82 -3.50
N LEU A 4 -1.28 -13.61 -4.56
CA LEU A 4 -0.40 -14.76 -4.67
C LEU A 4 0.69 -14.44 -5.68
N CYS A 5 1.92 -14.85 -5.39
CA CYS A 5 3.05 -14.49 -6.23
C CYS A 5 4.22 -15.46 -6.07
N ASP A 6 4.25 -16.51 -6.88
CA ASP A 6 5.34 -17.50 -6.86
C ASP A 6 6.54 -17.03 -7.70
N ASN A 7 6.27 -16.37 -8.84
CA ASN A 7 7.27 -15.81 -9.76
C ASN A 7 7.04 -14.30 -9.97
N CYS A 8 7.34 -13.50 -8.95
CA CYS A 8 7.06 -12.07 -8.97
C CYS A 8 7.94 -11.28 -9.95
N PRO A 9 7.38 -10.32 -10.71
CA PRO A 9 8.18 -9.37 -11.46
C PRO A 9 8.99 -8.48 -10.51
N THR A 10 10.06 -7.89 -11.04
CA THR A 10 10.80 -6.84 -10.33
C THR A 10 9.83 -5.69 -10.00
N GLY A 11 9.66 -5.40 -8.70
CA GLY A 11 8.68 -4.43 -8.20
C GLY A 11 7.43 -5.04 -7.55
N GLY A 12 7.24 -6.36 -7.64
CA GLY A 12 6.15 -7.08 -6.99
C GLY A 12 4.81 -6.99 -7.72
N VAL A 13 3.79 -7.55 -7.09
CA VAL A 13 2.39 -7.50 -7.54
C VAL A 13 1.54 -6.88 -6.44
N GLY A 14 0.41 -6.31 -6.83
CA GLY A 14 -0.49 -5.68 -5.88
C GLY A 14 -1.78 -5.23 -6.51
N VAL A 15 -2.51 -4.41 -5.78
CA VAL A 15 -3.77 -3.81 -6.20
C VAL A 15 -3.76 -2.32 -5.92
N TYR A 16 -4.58 -1.57 -6.64
CA TYR A 16 -4.73 -0.14 -6.43
C TYR A 16 -6.21 0.22 -6.36
N ASN A 17 -6.49 1.34 -5.71
CA ASN A 17 -7.82 1.94 -5.63
C ASN A 17 -7.75 3.33 -6.26
N PRO A 18 -8.48 3.60 -7.36
CA PRO A 18 -8.45 4.91 -8.02
C PRO A 18 -9.21 6.01 -7.24
N GLY A 19 -9.95 5.65 -6.19
CA GLY A 19 -10.86 6.56 -5.50
C GLY A 19 -12.13 6.85 -6.31
N PHE A 20 -12.85 7.90 -5.92
CA PHE A 20 -14.04 8.38 -6.62
C PHE A 20 -13.63 9.59 -7.47
N TRP A 21 -13.45 9.37 -8.78
CA TRP A 21 -12.89 10.36 -9.72
C TRP A 21 -11.49 10.86 -9.36
N GLY A 22 -10.70 10.02 -8.70
CA GLY A 22 -9.35 10.33 -8.24
C GLY A 22 -9.27 10.48 -6.72
N MET A 23 -8.07 10.83 -6.26
CA MET A 23 -7.77 11.15 -4.86
C MET A 23 -6.96 12.44 -4.83
N ASN A 24 -7.43 13.45 -4.11
CA ASN A 24 -6.70 14.71 -3.93
C ASN A 24 -5.60 14.52 -2.88
N ILE A 25 -4.39 14.25 -3.37
CA ILE A 25 -3.20 14.14 -2.52
C ILE A 25 -2.54 15.52 -2.48
N GLU A 26 -2.31 16.05 -1.28
CA GLU A 26 -1.74 17.37 -1.02
C GLU A 26 -0.39 17.20 -0.35
N GLU A 27 0.58 18.04 -0.73
CA GLU A 27 1.93 17.99 -0.18
C GLU A 27 1.93 18.27 1.34
N GLY A 28 2.73 17.50 2.08
CA GLY A 28 2.89 17.65 3.53
C GLY A 28 1.71 17.11 4.35
N LYS A 29 0.63 16.67 3.73
CA LYS A 29 -0.49 16.02 4.43
C LYS A 29 -0.18 14.56 4.76
N ALA A 30 -0.70 14.11 5.90
CA ALA A 30 -0.65 12.72 6.33
C ALA A 30 -1.99 12.03 6.05
N TYR A 31 -1.91 10.85 5.42
CA TYR A 31 -3.05 10.01 5.05
C TYR A 31 -3.02 8.74 5.89
N ASN A 32 -4.14 8.40 6.53
CA ASN A 32 -4.24 7.20 7.34
C ASN A 32 -4.74 6.01 6.50
N LEU A 33 -3.85 5.07 6.19
CA LEU A 33 -4.22 3.80 5.60
C LEU A 33 -4.64 2.83 6.70
N VAL A 34 -5.83 2.25 6.55
CA VAL A 34 -6.32 1.15 7.39
C VAL A 34 -6.66 -0.02 6.47
N MET A 35 -6.17 -1.21 6.80
CA MET A 35 -6.45 -2.44 6.06
C MET A 35 -6.61 -3.63 7.00
N PHE A 36 -7.43 -4.59 6.60
CA PHE A 36 -7.53 -5.90 7.23
C PHE A 36 -6.82 -6.91 6.35
N VAL A 37 -5.72 -7.47 6.84
CA VAL A 37 -4.88 -8.41 6.08
C VAL A 37 -4.74 -9.72 6.83
N LYS A 38 -4.48 -10.81 6.09
CA LYS A 38 -4.06 -12.14 6.57
C LYS A 38 -2.78 -12.51 5.81
N SER A 39 -1.74 -13.03 6.48
CA SER A 39 -0.50 -13.47 5.82
C SER A 39 -0.01 -14.79 6.41
N PRO A 40 0.01 -15.90 5.64
CA PRO A 40 0.51 -17.18 6.14
C PRO A 40 2.02 -17.16 6.40
N GLU A 41 2.76 -16.26 5.76
CA GLU A 41 4.20 -16.12 5.85
C GLU A 41 4.59 -14.70 6.26
N THR A 42 5.83 -14.53 6.72
CA THR A 42 6.36 -13.19 6.98
C THR A 42 6.73 -12.53 5.66
N THR A 43 6.20 -11.35 5.39
CA THR A 43 6.42 -10.61 4.14
C THR A 43 6.32 -9.10 4.35
N ASP A 44 6.95 -8.32 3.48
CA ASP A 44 6.86 -6.87 3.49
C ASP A 44 5.85 -6.39 2.45
N LEU A 45 4.86 -5.62 2.90
CA LEU A 45 3.88 -4.96 2.04
C LEU A 45 4.27 -3.49 1.85
N THR A 46 4.54 -3.08 0.62
CA THR A 46 4.68 -1.67 0.27
C THR A 46 3.33 -1.08 -0.09
N VAL A 47 2.97 0.00 0.59
CA VAL A 47 1.75 0.77 0.34
C VAL A 47 2.13 2.15 -0.16
N SER A 48 1.46 2.65 -1.19
CA SER A 48 1.80 3.94 -1.80
C SER A 48 0.58 4.69 -2.31
N LEU A 49 0.71 6.02 -2.32
CA LEU A 49 -0.11 6.93 -3.11
C LEU A 49 0.72 7.35 -4.31
N LYS A 50 0.21 7.11 -5.52
CA LYS A 50 0.89 7.43 -6.77
C LYS A 50 0.11 8.47 -7.57
N SER A 51 0.83 9.20 -8.43
CA SER A 51 0.23 10.05 -9.46
C SER A 51 -0.70 9.27 -10.38
N SER A 52 -1.59 9.96 -11.08
CA SER A 52 -2.57 9.36 -12.00
C SER A 52 -1.95 8.55 -13.15
N ASN A 53 -0.71 8.87 -13.53
CA ASN A 53 0.07 8.12 -14.52
C ASN A 53 0.91 6.98 -13.90
N GLY A 54 0.89 6.81 -12.58
CA GLY A 54 1.62 5.76 -11.85
C GLY A 54 3.14 5.94 -11.77
N LEU A 55 3.68 7.04 -12.31
CA LEU A 55 5.12 7.27 -12.44
C LEU A 55 5.76 7.86 -11.17
N GLN A 56 5.03 8.69 -10.42
CA GLN A 56 5.53 9.38 -9.23
C GLN A 56 4.89 8.76 -7.98
N ASN A 57 5.73 8.37 -7.01
CA ASN A 57 5.27 8.06 -5.66
C ASN A 57 5.10 9.40 -4.92
N LEU A 58 3.87 9.72 -4.54
CA LEU A 58 3.53 10.90 -3.74
C LEU A 58 3.72 10.62 -2.25
N ALA A 59 3.47 9.38 -1.83
CA ALA A 59 3.77 8.88 -0.49
C ALA A 59 3.99 7.37 -0.55
N SER A 60 4.86 6.83 0.30
CA SER A 60 5.08 5.38 0.40
C SER A 60 5.46 4.98 1.82
N ALA A 61 5.09 3.77 2.21
CA ALA A 61 5.56 3.15 3.44
C ALA A 61 5.57 1.62 3.34
N THR A 62 6.45 0.99 4.11
CA THR A 62 6.50 -0.47 4.26
C THR A 62 5.78 -0.89 5.53
N VAL A 63 4.99 -1.96 5.42
CA VAL A 63 4.31 -2.64 6.52
C VAL A 63 4.78 -4.08 6.54
N THR A 64 5.62 -4.43 7.52
CA THR A 64 6.04 -5.82 7.73
C THR A 64 4.89 -6.61 8.34
N LEU A 65 4.48 -7.66 7.64
CA LEU A 65 3.50 -8.62 8.09
C LEU A 65 4.27 -9.82 8.62
N VAL A 66 4.19 -10.09 9.92
CA VAL A 66 4.65 -11.36 10.52
C VAL A 66 3.58 -12.41 10.28
N SER A 67 3.90 -13.68 10.09
CA SER A 67 2.88 -14.73 9.88
C SER A 67 1.71 -14.66 10.88
N PHE A 68 0.47 -14.60 10.38
CA PHE A 68 -0.77 -14.70 11.15
C PHE A 68 -1.89 -15.41 10.37
N SER A 69 -2.60 -16.30 11.05
CA SER A 69 -3.67 -17.12 10.47
C SER A 69 -5.05 -16.45 10.45
N ARG A 70 -5.21 -15.30 11.11
CA ARG A 70 -6.47 -14.52 11.20
C ARG A 70 -6.26 -13.11 10.67
N TYR A 71 -7.33 -12.47 10.23
CA TYR A 71 -7.27 -11.07 9.80
C TYR A 71 -6.84 -10.17 10.96
N GLN A 72 -5.94 -9.24 10.66
CA GLN A 72 -5.43 -8.22 11.59
C GLN A 72 -5.69 -6.83 11.00
N ASP A 73 -6.11 -5.89 11.85
CA ASP A 73 -6.11 -4.46 11.53
C ASP A 73 -4.65 -3.98 11.46
N LYS A 74 -4.27 -3.41 10.32
CA LYS A 74 -3.00 -2.72 10.13
C LYS A 74 -3.25 -1.28 9.75
N ARG A 75 -2.55 -0.38 10.44
CA ARG A 75 -2.64 1.06 10.25
C ARG A 75 -1.27 1.63 9.90
N LYS A 76 -1.24 2.54 8.92
CA LYS A 76 -0.01 3.21 8.52
C LYS A 76 -0.32 4.62 8.05
N TYR A 77 0.43 5.59 8.55
CA TYR A 77 0.40 6.94 8.00
C TYR A 77 1.30 7.01 6.77
N LEU A 78 0.79 7.62 5.71
CA LEU A 78 1.49 7.99 4.50
C LEU A 78 1.62 9.51 4.47
N VAL A 79 2.84 10.03 4.56
CA VAL A 79 3.10 11.47 4.48
C VAL A 79 3.45 11.80 3.05
N SER A 80 2.64 12.65 2.43
CA SER A 80 2.84 13.11 1.06
C SER A 80 4.04 14.05 0.98
N HIS A 81 4.91 13.83 0.01
CA HIS A 81 6.09 14.66 -0.27
C HIS A 81 6.10 15.08 -1.75
N ASN A 82 6.60 16.29 -2.04
CA ASN A 82 6.96 16.79 -3.37
C ASN A 82 6.02 16.31 -4.49
N ILE A 83 4.90 17.02 -4.69
CA ILE A 83 3.98 16.81 -5.81
C ILE A 83 4.55 17.48 -7.07
#